data_AF-A0A9P1CLV5-F1
#
_entry.id   AF-A0A9P1CLV5-F1
#
_cell.length_a   1.000
_cell.length_b   1.000
_cell.length_c   1.000
_cell.angle_alpha   90.00
_cell.angle_beta   90.00
_cell.angle_gamma   90.00
#
_symmetry.space_group_name_H-M   'P 1'
#
loop_
_entity.id
_entity.type
_entity.pdbx_description
1 polymer ?
#
loop_
_entity_poly.entity_id
_entity_poly.type
_entity_poly.pdbx_seq_one_letter_code
_entity_poly.pdbx_strand_id
1 'polypeptide(L)'
;MEVVVIPDAEEPDGPHNEMVELENDLGGAIEVKLAGDGIVVLENNLGAAIEVTLDQEMKVLYPQKSCGFDITRASDKLMKVHCRDDPSIFGTRRVEDSSTLPASESFGSFGVQVASFLQKEQEEVDREKSLLRNRKKRMTWELEKETRARLSILSFVIPLLFSCAALFLGLLVLWTCLDPEDYEDSPVLLCLGVVLSLAGLCISSFSAQTFGLSCSGPRQKKLARYGSFACLVLGGLTVIIAIVRYLMAGFWWTVLAAGLPCCCMSTLVCVLSLFASSEKAIMTFERMDEQAVAQRTIVFLGEVLPGTGKCVCSWPGKYQSAWDALVTGSRSGDISAAVVFLPEGSKDFGSHDTIPEKEKLEGRCWCIPLYGERKPWGCRWWTKWIANIERAHEEGAEMQVYFFKGMKGRGKVVDFSTAGKEHLRREAIQAKKRDFFQSQAFSNACDEGIEGLSKDPRGDSSSQYSREVQRLFLAWLPEEERDFMEVSEGLGNSQKAEVAWLERKGYAYTEVEVDIFRWLQ
;
A
#
# COMPACT_ATOMS: atom_id res chain seq x y z
N MET A 1 4.22 -6.98 6.15
CA MET A 1 3.15 -7.54 5.29
C MET A 1 3.49 -7.06 3.89
N GLU A 2 4.24 -7.88 3.15
CA GLU A 2 4.39 -7.67 1.71
C GLU A 2 2.97 -7.66 1.15
N VAL A 3 2.56 -6.50 0.63
CA VAL A 3 1.79 -6.55 -0.61
C VAL A 3 2.73 -7.26 -1.56
N VAL A 4 2.45 -8.52 -1.87
CA VAL A 4 3.04 -9.17 -3.02
C VAL A 4 2.55 -8.34 -4.20
N VAL A 5 3.34 -7.34 -4.57
CA VAL A 5 3.31 -6.73 -5.88
C VAL A 5 3.72 -7.86 -6.81
N ILE A 6 2.73 -8.48 -7.43
CA ILE A 6 2.95 -9.28 -8.62
C ILE A 6 3.70 -8.34 -9.57
N PRO A 7 4.91 -8.67 -10.04
CA PRO A 7 5.60 -7.84 -11.01
C PRO A 7 4.67 -7.62 -12.19
N ASP A 8 4.50 -6.35 -12.56
CA ASP A 8 3.77 -5.92 -13.76
C ASP A 8 4.23 -6.80 -14.92
N ALA A 9 3.33 -7.67 -15.40
CA ALA A 9 3.48 -8.24 -16.70
C ALA A 9 3.40 -7.08 -17.68
N GLU A 10 4.47 -6.89 -18.44
CA GLU A 10 4.56 -5.94 -19.55
C GLU A 10 3.23 -5.90 -20.32
N GLU A 11 2.59 -4.72 -20.34
CA GLU A 11 1.49 -4.42 -21.25
C GLU A 11 2.00 -4.68 -22.68
N PRO A 12 1.41 -5.63 -23.44
CA PRO A 12 1.59 -5.63 -24.88
C PRO A 12 0.71 -4.51 -25.45
N ASP A 13 1.34 -3.66 -26.27
CA ASP A 13 0.74 -2.60 -27.08
C ASP A 13 -0.70 -2.93 -27.52
N GLY A 14 -1.62 -2.03 -27.17
CA GLY A 14 -3.03 -2.18 -27.52
C GLY A 14 -3.26 -2.15 -29.03
N PRO A 15 -4.30 -2.85 -29.53
CA PRO A 15 -4.89 -2.51 -30.81
C PRO A 15 -6.06 -1.55 -30.60
N HIS A 16 -6.00 -0.49 -31.39
CA HIS A 16 -7.05 0.38 -31.89
C HIS A 16 -8.52 0.05 -31.53
N ASN A 17 -9.14 1.11 -31.04
CA ASN A 17 -10.57 1.38 -30.97
C ASN A 17 -11.34 0.94 -32.24
N GLU A 18 -12.02 -0.20 -32.17
CA GLU A 18 -13.19 -0.51 -32.99
C GLU A 18 -14.38 -0.76 -32.05
N MET A 19 -15.36 0.15 -32.11
CA MET A 19 -16.67 -0.06 -31.52
C MET A 19 -17.32 -1.25 -32.23
N VAL A 20 -17.34 -2.40 -31.57
CA VAL A 20 -18.24 -3.50 -31.95
C VAL A 20 -19.45 -3.40 -31.04
N GLU A 21 -20.58 -3.03 -31.65
CA GLU A 21 -21.90 -3.12 -31.05
C GLU A 21 -22.11 -4.56 -30.54
N LEU A 22 -22.35 -4.72 -29.23
CA LEU A 22 -22.85 -5.95 -28.65
C LEU A 22 -24.31 -6.13 -29.08
N GLU A 23 -24.51 -6.70 -30.27
CA GLU A 23 -25.78 -7.34 -30.62
C GLU A 23 -26.00 -8.55 -29.71
N ASN A 24 -27.24 -8.67 -29.23
CA ASN A 24 -27.77 -9.83 -28.54
C ASN A 24 -27.64 -11.08 -29.41
N ASP A 25 -26.64 -11.93 -29.14
CA ASP A 25 -26.60 -13.27 -29.71
C ASP A 25 -27.20 -14.28 -28.73
N LEU A 26 -28.53 -14.39 -28.83
CA LEU A 26 -29.29 -15.56 -28.43
C LEU A 26 -28.91 -16.72 -29.36
N GLY A 27 -28.27 -17.76 -28.82
CA GLY A 27 -28.28 -19.09 -29.45
C GLY A 27 -26.96 -19.54 -30.10
N GLY A 28 -25.93 -19.77 -29.29
CA GLY A 28 -24.83 -20.64 -29.67
C GLY A 28 -25.18 -22.10 -29.35
N ALA A 29 -25.46 -22.90 -30.37
CA ALA A 29 -25.76 -24.33 -30.24
C ALA A 29 -24.60 -25.09 -29.56
N ILE A 30 -24.87 -25.64 -28.38
CA ILE A 30 -23.99 -26.60 -27.71
C ILE A 30 -24.13 -27.95 -28.43
N GLU A 31 -23.03 -28.45 -29.00
CA GLU A 31 -22.95 -29.84 -29.48
C GLU A 31 -23.20 -30.80 -28.31
N VAL A 32 -24.40 -31.38 -28.26
CA VAL A 32 -24.75 -32.45 -27.33
C VAL A 32 -24.14 -33.75 -27.86
N LYS A 33 -22.99 -34.15 -27.32
CA LYS A 33 -22.54 -35.54 -27.44
C LYS A 33 -23.47 -36.40 -26.60
N LEU A 34 -24.23 -37.28 -27.24
CA LEU A 34 -24.90 -38.40 -26.58
C LEU A 34 -23.84 -39.21 -25.84
N ALA A 35 -23.74 -39.00 -24.54
CA ALA A 35 -23.02 -39.91 -23.66
C ALA A 35 -23.81 -41.22 -23.66
N GLY A 36 -23.13 -42.34 -23.93
CA GLY A 36 -23.78 -43.65 -24.09
C GLY A 36 -24.54 -44.10 -22.84
N ASP A 37 -25.20 -45.28 -22.95
CA ASP A 37 -26.04 -45.87 -21.91
C ASP A 37 -25.42 -45.75 -20.50
N GLY A 38 -26.03 -44.91 -19.66
CA GLY A 38 -25.70 -44.79 -18.23
C GLY A 38 -24.73 -43.68 -17.82
N ILE A 39 -24.50 -42.65 -18.65
CA ILE A 39 -23.77 -41.43 -18.26
C ILE A 39 -24.71 -40.23 -18.21
N VAL A 40 -24.59 -39.41 -17.16
CA VAL A 40 -25.29 -38.12 -17.01
C VAL A 40 -24.28 -37.00 -17.07
N VAL A 41 -24.58 -35.98 -17.88
CA VAL A 41 -23.73 -34.79 -18.00
C VAL A 41 -24.36 -33.64 -17.24
N LEU A 42 -23.64 -33.12 -16.25
CA LEU A 42 -24.01 -31.92 -15.51
C LEU A 42 -23.23 -30.74 -16.05
N GLU A 43 -23.93 -29.66 -16.39
CA GLU A 43 -23.35 -28.39 -16.82
C GLU A 43 -23.51 -27.33 -15.72
N ASN A 44 -22.41 -26.72 -15.31
CA ASN A 44 -22.43 -25.60 -14.40
C ASN A 44 -22.60 -24.30 -15.17
N ASN A 45 -23.86 -23.92 -15.39
CA ASN A 45 -24.24 -22.63 -15.97
C ASN A 45 -24.33 -21.49 -14.93
N LEU A 46 -23.93 -21.74 -13.67
CA LEU A 46 -23.90 -20.74 -12.61
C LEU A 46 -22.54 -20.04 -12.57
N GLY A 47 -22.51 -18.77 -12.15
CA GLY A 47 -21.28 -18.00 -11.95
C GLY A 47 -20.50 -18.35 -10.67
N ALA A 48 -20.69 -19.55 -10.10
CA ALA A 48 -20.06 -20.00 -8.87
C ALA A 48 -19.49 -21.41 -9.03
N ALA A 49 -18.42 -21.75 -8.31
CA ALA A 49 -17.98 -23.13 -8.20
C ALA A 49 -18.99 -23.96 -7.39
N ILE A 50 -19.33 -25.13 -7.90
CA ILE A 50 -20.24 -26.07 -7.24
C ILE A 50 -19.52 -27.39 -6.95
N GLU A 51 -19.83 -27.98 -5.80
CA GLU A 51 -19.45 -29.34 -5.46
C GLU A 51 -20.58 -30.28 -5.82
N VAL A 52 -20.26 -31.36 -6.52
CA VAL A 52 -21.23 -32.34 -6.99
C VAL A 52 -20.85 -33.69 -6.39
N THR A 53 -21.79 -34.29 -5.67
CA THR A 53 -21.61 -35.61 -5.07
C THR A 53 -22.64 -36.57 -5.65
N LEU A 54 -22.16 -37.69 -6.17
CA LEU A 54 -22.96 -38.83 -6.57
C LEU A 54 -22.34 -40.09 -5.95
N ASP A 55 -23.10 -40.80 -5.12
CA ASP A 55 -22.62 -41.98 -4.40
C ASP A 55 -21.39 -41.67 -3.50
N GLN A 56 -20.18 -42.08 -3.91
CA GLN A 56 -18.90 -41.81 -3.25
C GLN A 56 -17.97 -40.92 -4.09
N GLU A 57 -18.39 -40.55 -5.30
CA GLU A 57 -17.62 -39.68 -6.18
C GLU A 57 -17.99 -38.21 -5.90
N MET A 58 -16.98 -37.41 -5.57
CA MET A 58 -17.09 -35.97 -5.39
C MET A 58 -16.24 -35.27 -6.45
N LYS A 59 -16.85 -34.32 -7.17
CA LYS A 59 -16.16 -33.46 -8.15
C LYS A 59 -16.52 -32.01 -7.93
N VAL A 60 -15.54 -31.13 -8.16
CA VAL A 60 -15.77 -29.69 -8.23
C VAL A 60 -16.02 -29.33 -9.69
N LEU A 61 -17.05 -28.53 -9.93
CA LEU A 61 -17.39 -28.05 -11.26
C LEU A 61 -17.34 -26.51 -11.27
N TYR A 62 -16.41 -25.96 -12.03
CA TYR A 62 -16.23 -24.52 -12.19
C TYR A 62 -17.25 -23.92 -13.17
N PRO A 63 -17.45 -22.59 -13.17
CA PRO A 63 -18.39 -21.94 -14.08
C PRO A 63 -18.13 -22.28 -15.55
N GLN A 64 -19.21 -22.48 -16.33
CA GLN A 64 -19.19 -22.79 -17.76
C GLN A 64 -18.51 -24.12 -18.12
N LYS A 65 -18.38 -25.04 -17.15
CA LYS A 65 -17.79 -26.36 -17.34
C LYS A 65 -18.85 -27.44 -17.16
N SER A 66 -18.61 -28.57 -17.82
CA SER A 66 -19.48 -29.74 -17.76
C SER A 66 -18.68 -30.98 -17.38
N CYS A 67 -19.34 -31.90 -16.67
CA CYS A 67 -18.73 -33.15 -16.24
C CYS A 67 -19.72 -34.31 -16.38
N GLY A 68 -19.21 -35.46 -16.84
CA GLY A 68 -19.96 -36.71 -16.92
C GLY A 68 -19.84 -37.54 -15.65
N PHE A 69 -20.96 -38.11 -15.22
CA PHE A 69 -21.08 -39.02 -14.08
C PHE A 69 -21.64 -40.35 -14.55
N ASP A 70 -20.96 -41.44 -14.19
CA ASP A 70 -21.43 -42.81 -14.47
C ASP A 70 -22.46 -43.21 -13.41
N ILE A 71 -23.71 -43.36 -13.83
CA ILE A 71 -24.82 -43.74 -12.95
C ILE A 71 -25.10 -45.25 -12.97
N THR A 72 -24.39 -46.03 -13.80
CA THR A 72 -24.59 -47.50 -13.89
C THR A 72 -24.18 -48.22 -12.60
N ARG A 73 -23.23 -47.64 -11.87
CA ARG A 73 -22.69 -48.18 -10.61
C ARG A 73 -23.27 -47.51 -9.36
N ALA A 74 -24.13 -46.51 -9.53
CA ALA A 74 -24.65 -45.73 -8.42
C ALA A 74 -25.65 -46.55 -7.58
N SER A 75 -25.34 -46.73 -6.29
CA SER A 75 -26.19 -47.40 -5.30
C SER A 75 -27.46 -46.61 -4.99
N ASP A 76 -27.35 -45.28 -4.97
CA ASP A 76 -28.46 -44.33 -4.92
C ASP A 76 -28.31 -43.37 -6.11
N LYS A 77 -29.30 -43.32 -7.02
CA LYS A 77 -29.32 -42.35 -8.14
C LYS A 77 -29.64 -40.92 -7.66
N LEU A 78 -29.17 -40.54 -6.47
CA LEU A 78 -29.40 -39.24 -5.85
C LEU A 78 -28.12 -38.40 -5.97
N MET A 79 -28.17 -37.41 -6.86
CA MET A 79 -27.10 -36.43 -7.01
C MET A 79 -27.34 -35.24 -6.09
N LYS A 80 -26.31 -34.84 -5.36
CA LYS A 80 -26.31 -33.67 -4.47
C LYS A 80 -25.36 -32.62 -5.02
N VAL A 81 -25.79 -31.36 -4.95
CA VAL A 81 -24.98 -30.20 -5.32
C VAL A 81 -24.90 -29.23 -4.16
N HIS A 82 -23.72 -28.68 -3.91
CA HIS A 82 -23.47 -27.65 -2.91
C HIS A 82 -22.76 -26.47 -3.56
N CYS A 83 -23.09 -25.25 -3.14
CA CYS A 83 -22.26 -24.10 -3.46
C CYS A 83 -20.97 -24.17 -2.65
N ARG A 84 -19.81 -24.06 -3.30
CA ARG A 84 -18.50 -24.13 -2.61
C ARG A 84 -18.28 -22.98 -1.65
N ASP A 85 -18.84 -21.81 -1.96
CA ASP A 85 -18.70 -20.61 -1.14
C ASP A 85 -19.70 -20.52 0.02
N ASP A 86 -20.84 -21.19 -0.09
CA ASP A 86 -21.83 -21.31 0.98
C ASP A 86 -22.44 -22.72 0.99
N PRO A 87 -21.88 -23.65 1.78
CA PRO A 87 -22.38 -25.03 1.86
C PRO A 87 -23.82 -25.15 2.34
N SER A 88 -24.40 -24.10 2.95
CA SER A 88 -25.81 -24.07 3.34
C SER A 88 -26.75 -23.98 2.13
N ILE A 89 -26.25 -23.54 0.98
CA ILE A 89 -26.95 -23.56 -0.29
C ILE A 89 -26.68 -24.90 -0.97
N PHE A 90 -27.68 -25.78 -0.95
CA PHE A 90 -27.59 -27.11 -1.54
C PHE A 90 -28.87 -27.50 -2.29
N GLY A 91 -28.74 -28.48 -3.17
CA GLY A 91 -29.84 -29.05 -3.91
C GLY A 91 -29.63 -30.54 -4.13
N THR A 92 -30.73 -31.27 -4.30
CA THR A 92 -30.69 -32.72 -4.53
C THR A 92 -31.64 -33.10 -5.64
N ARG A 93 -31.24 -34.03 -6.50
CA ARG A 93 -32.06 -34.51 -7.61
C ARG A 93 -31.86 -36.01 -7.81
N ARG A 94 -32.97 -36.72 -8.07
CA ARG A 94 -32.87 -38.08 -8.62
C ARG A 94 -32.51 -38.01 -10.09
N VAL A 95 -31.58 -38.86 -10.49
CA VAL A 95 -30.98 -38.85 -11.82
C VAL A 95 -31.55 -39.99 -12.65
N GLU A 96 -31.95 -39.68 -13.88
CA GLU A 96 -32.45 -40.63 -14.87
C GLU A 96 -31.43 -40.79 -16.00
N ASP A 97 -31.51 -41.89 -16.73
CA ASP A 97 -30.51 -42.24 -17.73
C ASP A 97 -30.54 -41.25 -18.91
N SER A 98 -29.36 -40.86 -19.40
CA SER A 98 -29.17 -40.05 -20.62
C SER A 98 -29.76 -38.64 -20.58
N SER A 99 -29.75 -37.97 -19.42
CA SER A 99 -30.12 -36.55 -19.30
C SER A 99 -28.91 -35.61 -19.25
N THR A 100 -28.96 -34.51 -19.98
CA THR A 100 -28.12 -33.32 -19.71
C THR A 100 -28.85 -32.43 -18.72
N LEU A 101 -28.17 -32.05 -17.64
CA LEU A 101 -28.79 -31.30 -16.55
C LEU A 101 -28.13 -29.93 -16.44
N PRO A 102 -28.85 -28.82 -16.70
CA PRO A 102 -28.38 -27.49 -16.32
C PRO A 102 -28.49 -27.31 -14.80
N ALA A 103 -27.40 -26.94 -14.13
CA ALA A 103 -27.34 -26.83 -12.67
C ALA A 103 -28.41 -25.87 -12.09
N SER A 104 -28.71 -24.77 -12.78
CA SER A 104 -29.67 -23.77 -12.33
C SER A 104 -31.11 -24.28 -12.22
N GLU A 105 -31.53 -25.17 -13.13
CA GLU A 105 -32.92 -25.65 -13.21
C GLU A 105 -33.09 -27.01 -12.57
N SER A 106 -31.99 -27.78 -12.48
CA SER A 106 -32.10 -29.20 -12.22
C SER A 106 -32.26 -29.58 -10.75
N PHE A 107 -31.92 -28.66 -9.83
CA PHE A 107 -31.82 -28.94 -8.39
C PHE A 107 -32.77 -28.08 -7.54
N GLY A 108 -34.00 -27.86 -8.05
CA GLY A 108 -35.04 -27.13 -7.34
C GLY A 108 -34.67 -25.66 -7.13
N SER A 109 -34.71 -25.18 -5.89
CA SER A 109 -34.40 -23.78 -5.56
C SER A 109 -32.90 -23.47 -5.53
N PHE A 110 -32.03 -24.46 -5.72
CA PHE A 110 -30.57 -24.28 -5.68
C PHE A 110 -30.08 -23.17 -6.61
N GLY A 111 -30.45 -23.20 -7.90
CA GLY A 111 -30.01 -22.18 -8.86
C GLY A 111 -30.45 -20.77 -8.47
N VAL A 112 -31.69 -20.63 -7.98
CA VAL A 112 -32.23 -19.33 -7.52
C VAL A 112 -31.49 -18.83 -6.27
N GLN A 113 -31.17 -19.72 -5.33
CA GLN A 113 -30.41 -19.38 -4.13
C GLN A 113 -28.97 -18.97 -4.46
N VAL A 114 -28.29 -19.70 -5.37
CA VAL A 114 -26.95 -19.33 -5.85
C VAL A 114 -26.98 -18.00 -6.59
N ALA A 115 -27.96 -17.75 -7.45
CA ALA A 115 -28.12 -16.48 -8.13
C ALA A 115 -28.32 -15.30 -7.15
N SER A 116 -29.17 -15.49 -6.13
CA SER A 116 -29.37 -14.48 -5.07
C SER A 116 -28.11 -14.24 -4.25
N PHE A 117 -27.34 -15.30 -3.96
CA PHE A 117 -26.04 -15.20 -3.29
C PHE A 117 -25.03 -14.39 -4.13
N LEU A 118 -24.89 -14.72 -5.41
CA LEU A 118 -24.00 -14.03 -6.34
C LEU A 118 -24.38 -12.56 -6.50
N GLN A 119 -25.67 -12.23 -6.55
CA GLN A 119 -26.14 -10.85 -6.61
C GLN A 119 -25.70 -10.06 -5.37
N LYS A 120 -25.90 -10.61 -4.17
CA LYS A 120 -25.45 -9.97 -2.91
C LYS A 120 -23.93 -9.80 -2.87
N GLU A 121 -23.19 -10.79 -3.37
CA GLU A 121 -21.73 -10.71 -3.46
C GLU A 121 -21.30 -9.59 -4.42
N GLN A 122 -21.95 -9.47 -5.58
CA GLN A 122 -21.66 -8.40 -6.54
C GLN A 122 -21.94 -7.01 -5.96
N GLU A 123 -23.04 -6.85 -5.22
CA GLU A 123 -23.36 -5.59 -4.51
C GLU A 123 -22.29 -5.23 -3.47
N GLU A 124 -21.71 -6.21 -2.77
CA GLU A 124 -20.61 -6.01 -1.83
C GLU A 124 -19.32 -5.59 -2.57
N VAL A 125 -19.00 -6.27 -3.67
CA VAL A 125 -17.85 -5.96 -4.54
C VAL A 125 -17.94 -4.54 -5.09
N ASP A 126 -19.10 -4.15 -5.62
CA ASP A 126 -19.29 -2.82 -6.22
C ASP A 126 -19.15 -1.71 -5.18
N ARG A 127 -19.65 -1.96 -3.96
CA ARG A 127 -19.45 -1.07 -2.81
C ARG A 127 -17.97 -0.93 -2.45
N GLU A 128 -17.26 -2.04 -2.32
CA GLU A 128 -15.83 -2.05 -1.99
C GLU A 128 -15.00 -1.33 -3.08
N LYS A 129 -15.28 -1.60 -4.35
CA LYS A 129 -14.67 -0.88 -5.49
C LYS A 129 -14.94 0.63 -5.41
N SER A 130 -16.13 1.05 -5.01
CA SER A 130 -16.45 2.46 -4.79
C SER A 130 -15.61 3.09 -3.68
N LEU A 131 -15.50 2.40 -2.53
CA LEU A 131 -14.73 2.85 -1.38
C LEU A 131 -13.23 2.95 -1.68
N LEU A 132 -12.65 1.94 -2.33
CA LEU A 132 -11.25 1.95 -2.76
C LEU A 132 -10.96 3.08 -3.75
N ARG A 133 -11.87 3.34 -4.71
CA ARG A 133 -11.75 4.49 -5.62
C ARG A 133 -11.78 5.81 -4.87
N ASN A 134 -12.68 5.97 -3.90
CA ASN A 134 -12.77 7.18 -3.08
C ASN A 134 -11.51 7.39 -2.22
N ARG A 135 -10.96 6.32 -1.65
CA ARG A 135 -9.68 6.34 -0.93
C ARG A 135 -8.54 6.78 -1.84
N LYS A 136 -8.42 6.18 -3.03
CA LYS A 136 -7.38 6.55 -4.01
C LYS A 136 -7.48 8.04 -4.37
N LYS A 137 -8.70 8.52 -4.66
CA LYS A 137 -8.96 9.95 -4.94
C LYS A 137 -8.57 10.86 -3.78
N ARG A 138 -8.86 10.47 -2.52
CA ARG A 138 -8.48 11.25 -1.33
C ARG A 138 -6.96 11.35 -1.20
N MET A 139 -6.25 10.23 -1.40
CA MET A 139 -4.79 10.22 -1.33
C MET A 139 -4.16 11.06 -2.43
N THR A 140 -4.61 10.91 -3.68
CA THR A 140 -4.12 11.72 -4.80
C THR A 140 -4.42 13.20 -4.59
N TRP A 141 -5.60 13.52 -4.05
CA TRP A 141 -5.97 14.91 -3.74
C TRP A 141 -5.09 15.54 -2.66
N GLU A 142 -4.77 14.82 -1.58
CA GLU A 142 -3.85 15.30 -0.54
C GLU A 142 -2.43 15.47 -1.09
N LEU A 143 -1.96 14.53 -1.93
CA LEU A 143 -0.67 14.64 -2.59
C LEU A 143 -0.60 15.86 -3.53
N GLU A 144 -1.65 16.06 -4.34
CA GLU A 144 -1.76 17.25 -5.19
C GLU A 144 -1.84 18.54 -4.37
N LYS A 145 -2.53 18.52 -3.22
CA LYS A 145 -2.65 19.68 -2.34
C LYS A 145 -1.29 20.05 -1.74
N GLU A 146 -0.51 19.09 -1.27
CA GLU A 146 0.85 19.31 -0.77
C GLU A 146 1.75 19.84 -1.89
N THR A 147 1.65 19.25 -3.08
CA THR A 147 2.35 19.70 -4.29
C THR A 147 1.97 21.15 -4.65
N ARG A 148 0.68 21.51 -4.61
CA ARG A 148 0.18 22.87 -4.87
C ARG A 148 0.66 23.87 -3.80
N ALA A 149 0.65 23.49 -2.53
CA ALA A 149 1.12 24.34 -1.44
C ALA A 149 2.62 24.67 -1.63
N ARG A 150 3.43 23.67 -1.99
CA ARG A 150 4.84 23.87 -2.35
C ARG A 150 5.00 24.76 -3.58
N LEU A 151 4.25 24.52 -4.65
CA LEU A 151 4.27 25.36 -5.85
C LEU A 151 3.90 26.82 -5.54
N SER A 152 2.96 27.05 -4.62
CA SER A 152 2.59 28.40 -4.17
C SER A 152 3.72 29.10 -3.41
N ILE A 153 4.38 28.40 -2.48
CA ILE A 153 5.57 28.93 -1.78
C ILE A 153 6.68 29.24 -2.79
N LEU A 154 6.95 28.32 -3.72
CA LEU A 154 7.94 28.48 -4.78
C LEU A 154 7.62 29.67 -5.68
N SER A 155 6.34 29.92 -5.99
CA SER A 155 5.92 31.06 -6.80
C SER A 155 6.23 32.42 -6.15
N PHE A 156 6.40 32.49 -4.83
CA PHE A 156 6.81 33.70 -4.13
C PHE A 156 8.33 33.79 -3.95
N VAL A 157 8.96 32.66 -3.62
CA VAL A 157 10.41 32.58 -3.33
C VAL A 157 11.25 32.76 -4.60
N ILE A 158 10.85 32.16 -5.73
CA ILE A 158 11.63 32.21 -6.97
C ILE A 158 11.76 33.67 -7.50
N PRO A 159 10.68 34.46 -7.65
CA PRO A 159 10.81 35.86 -8.03
C PRO A 159 11.64 36.68 -7.06
N LEU A 160 11.49 36.47 -5.75
CA LEU A 160 12.28 37.15 -4.73
C LEU A 160 13.79 36.88 -4.89
N LEU A 161 14.16 35.61 -5.10
CA LEU A 161 15.56 35.22 -5.36
C LEU A 161 16.10 35.85 -6.65
N PHE A 162 15.29 35.90 -7.72
CA PHE A 162 15.68 36.59 -8.96
C PHE A 162 15.81 38.10 -8.77
N SER A 163 14.93 38.74 -7.99
CA SER A 163 15.05 40.16 -7.65
C SER A 163 16.31 40.45 -6.82
N CYS A 164 16.65 39.59 -5.86
CA CYS A 164 17.91 39.68 -5.11
C CYS A 164 19.11 39.54 -6.05
N ALA A 165 19.10 38.55 -6.95
CA ALA A 165 20.17 38.36 -7.94
C ALA A 165 20.32 39.60 -8.84
N ALA A 166 19.22 40.19 -9.32
CA ALA A 166 19.24 41.40 -10.12
C ALA A 166 19.79 42.61 -9.35
N LEU A 167 19.44 42.75 -8.06
CA LEU A 167 19.97 43.81 -7.19
C LEU A 167 21.48 43.68 -7.00
N PHE A 168 21.98 42.47 -6.71
CA PHE A 168 23.42 42.25 -6.58
C PHE A 168 24.17 42.41 -7.91
N LEU A 169 23.54 42.07 -9.05
CA LEU A 169 24.10 42.35 -10.38
C LEU A 169 24.19 43.86 -10.63
N GLY A 170 23.14 44.61 -10.28
CA GLY A 170 23.13 46.07 -10.42
C GLY A 170 24.18 46.75 -9.54
N LEU A 171 24.32 46.30 -8.28
CA LEU A 171 25.39 46.77 -7.39
C LEU A 171 26.76 46.46 -7.95
N LEU A 172 26.98 45.24 -8.44
CA LEU A 172 28.23 44.84 -9.07
C LEU A 172 28.57 45.77 -10.24
N VAL A 173 27.62 46.01 -11.16
CA VAL A 173 27.81 46.93 -12.28
C VAL A 173 28.14 48.34 -11.79
N LEU A 174 27.42 48.86 -10.80
CA LEU A 174 27.69 50.16 -10.20
C LEU A 174 29.13 50.25 -9.67
N TRP A 175 29.58 49.25 -8.89
CA TRP A 175 30.95 49.17 -8.39
C TRP A 175 32.00 49.11 -9.51
N THR A 176 31.68 48.47 -10.64
CA THR A 176 32.58 48.42 -11.81
C THR A 176 32.63 49.71 -12.61
N CYS A 177 31.61 50.57 -12.52
CA CYS A 177 31.54 51.84 -13.24
C CYS A 177 32.30 52.96 -12.53
N LEU A 178 32.41 52.92 -11.21
CA LEU A 178 33.13 53.91 -10.41
C LEU A 178 34.64 53.86 -10.70
N ASP A 179 35.25 55.04 -10.90
CA ASP A 179 36.68 55.15 -11.13
C ASP A 179 37.46 54.97 -9.82
N PRO A 180 38.45 54.05 -9.77
CA PRO A 180 39.23 53.82 -8.56
C PRO A 180 40.17 54.99 -8.22
N GLU A 181 40.45 55.87 -9.18
CA GLU A 181 41.29 57.07 -9.00
C GLU A 181 40.58 58.20 -8.24
N ASP A 182 39.23 58.24 -8.25
CA ASP A 182 38.44 59.29 -7.58
C ASP A 182 38.31 59.08 -6.06
N TYR A 183 38.76 57.94 -5.53
CA TYR A 183 38.61 57.56 -4.12
C TYR A 183 39.98 57.25 -3.49
N GLU A 184 40.73 58.29 -3.14
CA GLU A 184 42.08 58.21 -2.56
C GLU A 184 42.15 57.36 -1.26
N ASP A 185 41.07 57.30 -0.47
CA ASP A 185 41.09 56.68 0.86
C ASP A 185 40.55 55.25 0.95
N SER A 186 39.98 54.63 -0.10
CA SER A 186 39.54 53.24 0.06
C SER A 186 39.27 52.40 -1.20
N PRO A 187 40.30 52.04 -1.98
CA PRO A 187 40.23 50.93 -2.94
C PRO A 187 39.81 49.60 -2.27
N VAL A 188 40.03 49.47 -0.95
CA VAL A 188 39.59 48.32 -0.14
C VAL A 188 38.06 48.23 -0.05
N LEU A 189 37.36 49.34 0.14
CA LEU A 189 35.89 49.39 0.21
C LEU A 189 35.23 49.00 -1.12
N LEU A 190 35.77 49.48 -2.25
CA LEU A 190 35.30 49.10 -3.58
C LEU A 190 35.52 47.60 -3.85
N CYS A 191 36.67 47.06 -3.44
CA CYS A 191 36.96 45.63 -3.58
C CYS A 191 36.07 44.77 -2.69
N LEU A 192 35.81 45.19 -1.46
CA LEU A 192 34.86 44.53 -0.57
C LEU A 192 33.44 44.55 -1.16
N GLY A 193 33.03 45.67 -1.76
CA GLY A 193 31.74 45.80 -2.46
C GLY A 193 31.58 44.82 -3.62
N VAL A 194 32.63 44.64 -4.44
CA VAL A 194 32.64 43.66 -5.54
C VAL A 194 32.56 42.23 -5.00
N VAL A 195 33.35 41.88 -3.99
CA VAL A 195 33.35 40.52 -3.39
C VAL A 195 31.99 40.20 -2.77
N LEU A 196 31.39 41.13 -2.02
CA LEU A 196 30.08 40.94 -1.39
C LEU A 196 28.96 40.82 -2.43
N SER A 197 29.03 41.61 -3.52
CA SER A 197 28.04 41.54 -4.61
C SER A 197 28.13 40.20 -5.36
N LEU A 198 29.34 39.67 -5.55
CA LEU A 198 29.54 38.33 -6.14
C LEU A 198 29.08 37.21 -5.23
N ALA A 199 29.39 37.29 -3.94
CA ALA A 199 28.90 36.34 -2.95
C ALA A 199 27.35 36.34 -2.95
N GLY A 200 26.72 37.51 -2.97
CA GLY A 200 25.27 37.67 -3.08
C GLY A 200 24.69 37.08 -4.37
N LEU A 201 25.31 37.31 -5.53
CA LEU A 201 24.93 36.73 -6.82
C LEU A 201 25.03 35.20 -6.83
N CYS A 202 26.13 34.67 -6.29
CA CYS A 202 26.38 33.24 -6.18
C CYS A 202 25.37 32.55 -5.27
N ILE A 203 25.11 33.10 -4.09
CA ILE A 203 24.12 32.59 -3.13
C ILE A 203 22.72 32.64 -3.75
N SER A 204 22.37 33.74 -4.42
CA SER A 204 21.06 33.91 -5.04
C SER A 204 20.85 32.96 -6.23
N SER A 205 21.89 32.75 -7.05
CA SER A 205 21.87 31.81 -8.17
C SER A 205 21.82 30.35 -7.72
N PHE A 206 22.60 29.99 -6.69
CA PHE A 206 22.56 28.66 -6.09
C PHE A 206 21.17 28.37 -5.52
N SER A 207 20.63 29.31 -4.74
CA SER A 207 19.28 29.20 -4.18
C SER A 207 18.24 29.05 -5.29
N ALA A 208 18.29 29.88 -6.34
CA ALA A 208 17.36 29.78 -7.46
C ALA A 208 17.42 28.43 -8.20
N GLN A 209 18.62 27.84 -8.34
CA GLN A 209 18.79 26.51 -8.92
C GLN A 209 18.27 25.40 -8.00
N THR A 210 18.62 25.41 -6.71
CA THR A 210 18.16 24.40 -5.75
C THR A 210 16.64 24.41 -5.62
N PHE A 211 16.04 25.60 -5.53
CA PHE A 211 14.58 25.75 -5.47
C PHE A 211 13.91 25.42 -6.81
N GLY A 212 14.53 25.77 -7.95
CA GLY A 212 14.00 25.47 -9.28
C GLY A 212 14.03 23.97 -9.65
N LEU A 213 14.94 23.20 -9.06
CA LEU A 213 14.99 21.74 -9.20
C LEU A 213 13.86 21.04 -8.44
N SER A 214 13.37 21.65 -7.36
CA SER A 214 12.19 21.22 -6.62
C SER A 214 10.86 21.53 -7.33
N CYS A 215 10.87 22.19 -8.49
CA CYS A 215 9.65 22.50 -9.25
C CYS A 215 9.18 21.30 -10.10
N SER A 216 7.89 20.97 -10.02
CA SER A 216 7.24 20.02 -10.92
C SER A 216 6.84 20.72 -12.23
N GLY A 217 7.75 20.79 -13.20
CA GLY A 217 7.40 21.26 -14.55
C GLY A 217 8.60 21.54 -15.46
N PRO A 218 8.61 21.07 -16.73
CA PRO A 218 9.76 21.21 -17.63
C PRO A 218 10.07 22.67 -17.98
N ARG A 219 9.07 23.57 -17.98
CA ARG A 219 9.27 25.00 -18.26
C ARG A 219 9.95 25.74 -17.09
N GLN A 220 9.52 25.49 -15.86
CA GLN A 220 10.10 26.14 -14.67
C GLN A 220 11.53 25.64 -14.40
N LYS A 221 11.79 24.33 -14.59
CA LYS A 221 13.15 23.76 -14.52
C LYS A 221 14.09 24.40 -15.55
N LYS A 222 13.63 24.59 -16.79
CA LYS A 222 14.39 25.29 -17.84
C LYS A 222 14.67 26.74 -17.46
N LEU A 223 13.65 27.49 -17.00
CA LEU A 223 13.80 28.90 -16.65
C LEU A 223 14.77 29.10 -15.48
N ALA A 224 14.67 28.31 -14.41
CA ALA A 224 15.59 28.39 -13.28
C ALA A 224 17.04 28.04 -13.68
N ARG A 225 17.21 27.02 -14.54
CA ARG A 225 18.54 26.60 -15.03
C ARG A 225 19.17 27.65 -15.95
N TYR A 226 18.45 28.10 -16.98
CA TYR A 226 18.98 29.06 -17.95
C TYR A 226 19.13 30.46 -17.34
N GLY A 227 18.19 30.90 -16.49
CA GLY A 227 18.26 32.20 -15.81
C GLY A 227 19.46 32.30 -14.86
N SER A 228 19.71 31.24 -14.08
CA SER A 228 20.87 31.19 -13.18
C SER A 228 22.18 31.10 -13.95
N PHE A 229 22.21 30.35 -15.06
CA PHE A 229 23.38 30.30 -15.94
C PHE A 229 23.68 31.67 -16.58
N ALA A 230 22.66 32.39 -17.05
CA ALA A 230 22.81 33.73 -17.58
C ALA A 230 23.35 34.72 -16.54
N CYS A 231 22.87 34.66 -15.29
CA CYS A 231 23.38 35.50 -14.19
C CYS A 231 24.85 35.22 -13.88
N LEU A 232 25.27 33.95 -13.90
CA LEU A 232 26.68 33.56 -13.71
C LEU A 232 27.58 34.08 -14.83
N VAL A 233 27.14 33.98 -16.09
CA VAL A 233 27.90 34.47 -17.25
C VAL A 233 28.04 36.00 -17.21
N LEU A 234 26.94 36.72 -16.95
CA LEU A 234 26.95 38.18 -16.85
C LEU A 234 27.78 38.67 -15.65
N GLY A 235 27.68 37.99 -14.50
CA GLY A 235 28.53 38.23 -13.33
C GLY A 235 30.02 37.96 -13.61
N GLY A 236 30.34 36.92 -14.37
CA GLY A 236 31.71 36.63 -14.77
C GLY A 236 32.30 37.72 -15.68
N LEU A 237 31.55 38.19 -16.67
CA LEU A 237 31.99 39.24 -17.60
C LEU A 237 32.27 40.57 -16.88
N THR A 238 31.41 40.95 -15.95
CA THR A 238 31.56 42.17 -15.14
C THR A 238 32.77 42.11 -14.22
N VAL A 239 33.08 40.94 -13.64
CA VAL A 239 34.33 40.73 -12.88
C VAL A 239 35.57 40.86 -13.75
N ILE A 240 35.55 40.31 -14.95
CA ILE A 240 36.69 40.45 -15.89
C ILE A 240 36.93 41.92 -16.22
N ILE A 241 35.86 42.68 -16.49
CA ILE A 241 35.94 44.12 -16.76
C ILE A 241 36.51 44.87 -15.55
N ALA A 242 36.04 44.57 -14.34
CA ALA A 242 36.58 45.15 -13.10
C ALA A 242 38.08 44.86 -12.96
N ILE A 243 38.48 43.60 -13.09
CA ILE A 243 39.89 43.17 -12.97
C ILE A 243 40.78 43.96 -13.95
N VAL A 244 40.37 44.08 -15.22
CA VAL A 244 41.13 44.85 -16.21
C VAL A 244 41.26 46.31 -15.81
N ARG A 245 40.19 46.96 -15.33
CA ARG A 245 40.24 48.35 -14.85
C ARG A 245 41.18 48.52 -13.65
N TYR A 246 41.08 47.66 -12.63
CA TYR A 246 41.95 47.73 -11.45
C TYR A 246 43.43 47.48 -11.78
N LEU A 247 43.71 46.59 -12.74
CA LEU A 247 45.08 46.36 -13.24
C LEU A 247 45.63 47.59 -13.96
N MET A 248 44.83 48.22 -14.84
CA MET A 248 45.24 49.43 -15.56
C MET A 248 45.48 50.61 -14.62
N ALA A 249 44.71 50.72 -13.53
CA ALA A 249 44.87 51.74 -12.50
C ALA A 249 46.01 51.45 -11.49
N GLY A 250 46.79 50.38 -11.67
CA GLY A 250 47.95 50.05 -10.84
C GLY A 250 47.66 49.30 -9.53
N PHE A 251 46.40 48.94 -9.25
CA PHE A 251 45.96 48.25 -8.04
C PHE A 251 45.96 46.72 -8.18
N TRP A 252 47.04 46.12 -8.70
CA TRP A 252 47.09 44.68 -9.00
C TRP A 252 46.93 43.75 -7.78
N TRP A 253 47.27 44.21 -6.57
CA TRP A 253 47.14 43.44 -5.34
C TRP A 253 45.69 43.23 -4.91
N THR A 254 44.78 44.13 -5.29
CA THR A 254 43.35 43.99 -4.97
C THR A 254 42.70 42.85 -5.76
N VAL A 255 43.18 42.61 -6.99
CA VAL A 255 42.77 41.48 -7.82
C VAL A 255 43.15 40.15 -7.17
N LEU A 256 44.29 40.07 -6.48
CA LEU A 256 44.68 38.87 -5.73
C LEU A 256 43.85 38.71 -4.45
N ALA A 257 43.61 39.79 -3.71
CA ALA A 257 42.83 39.77 -2.47
C ALA A 257 41.34 39.44 -2.72
N ALA A 258 40.75 39.93 -3.80
CA ALA A 258 39.35 39.69 -4.16
C ALA A 258 39.16 38.46 -5.05
N GLY A 259 40.09 38.20 -5.97
CA GLY A 259 39.98 37.15 -6.99
C GLY A 259 40.05 35.74 -6.41
N LEU A 260 40.90 35.49 -5.41
CA LEU A 260 41.02 34.17 -4.79
C LEU A 260 39.71 33.75 -4.07
N PRO A 261 39.09 34.59 -3.21
CA PRO A 261 37.76 34.29 -2.66
C PRO A 261 36.68 34.09 -3.72
N CYS A 262 36.69 34.89 -4.81
CA CYS A 262 35.70 34.75 -5.88
C CYS A 262 35.82 33.43 -6.64
N CYS A 263 37.05 32.98 -6.91
CA CYS A 263 37.32 31.67 -7.53
C CYS A 263 36.90 30.51 -6.60
N CYS A 264 37.16 30.61 -5.30
CA CYS A 264 36.72 29.61 -4.33
C CYS A 264 35.19 29.55 -4.19
N MET A 265 34.50 30.69 -4.17
CA MET A 265 33.05 30.74 -4.05
C MET A 265 32.33 30.23 -5.31
N SER A 266 32.82 30.59 -6.49
CA SER A 266 32.27 30.12 -7.77
C SER A 266 32.44 28.61 -7.97
N THR A 267 33.61 28.07 -7.61
CA THR A 267 33.85 26.62 -7.64
C THR A 267 32.98 25.85 -6.65
N LEU A 268 32.84 26.35 -5.42
CA LEU A 268 31.94 25.76 -4.41
C LEU A 268 30.49 25.73 -4.90
N VAL A 269 30.00 26.82 -5.50
CA VAL A 269 28.64 26.91 -6.05
C VAL A 269 28.43 25.92 -7.19
N CYS A 270 29.37 25.82 -8.14
CA CYS A 270 29.29 24.84 -9.23
C CYS A 270 29.22 23.39 -8.72
N VAL A 271 30.02 23.05 -7.70
CA VAL A 271 30.00 21.72 -7.08
C VAL A 271 28.65 21.48 -6.40
N LEU A 272 28.17 22.41 -5.59
CA LEU A 272 26.89 22.27 -4.89
C LEU A 272 25.71 22.19 -5.89
N SER A 273 25.75 22.93 -7.00
CA SER A 273 24.74 22.91 -8.05
C SER A 273 24.68 21.56 -8.79
N LEU A 274 25.84 20.92 -9.02
CA LEU A 274 25.91 19.57 -9.59
C LEU A 274 25.32 18.53 -8.64
N PHE A 275 25.58 18.65 -7.33
CA PHE A 275 24.96 17.81 -6.30
C PHE A 275 23.45 18.01 -6.21
N ALA A 276 22.98 19.25 -6.22
CA ALA A 276 21.55 19.58 -6.15
C ALA A 276 20.78 19.12 -7.38
N SER A 277 21.37 19.24 -8.58
CA SER A 277 20.76 18.77 -9.84
C SER A 277 20.86 17.26 -10.03
N SER A 278 21.40 16.52 -9.06
CA SER A 278 21.45 15.07 -9.14
C SER A 278 20.04 14.48 -9.03
N GLU A 279 19.78 13.48 -9.86
CA GLU A 279 18.54 12.71 -9.84
C GLU A 279 18.21 12.17 -8.43
N LYS A 280 19.26 11.84 -7.67
CA LYS A 280 19.16 11.39 -6.26
C LYS A 280 18.53 12.43 -5.34
N ALA A 281 18.82 13.71 -5.54
CA ALA A 281 18.23 14.78 -4.72
C ALA A 281 16.72 14.90 -4.99
N ILE A 282 16.31 14.82 -6.27
CA ILE A 282 14.90 14.89 -6.67
C ILE A 282 14.11 13.71 -6.07
N MET A 283 14.60 12.48 -6.22
CA MET A 283 13.96 11.29 -5.62
C MET A 283 13.85 11.40 -4.10
N THR A 284 14.82 12.03 -3.44
CA THR A 284 14.79 12.22 -1.98
C THR A 284 13.65 13.16 -1.58
N PHE A 285 13.43 14.24 -2.32
CA PHE A 285 12.32 15.17 -2.07
C PHE A 285 10.95 14.55 -2.33
N GLU A 286 10.80 13.78 -3.42
CA GLU A 286 9.56 13.05 -3.74
C GLU A 286 9.23 12.05 -2.61
N ARG A 287 10.22 11.30 -2.13
CA ARG A 287 10.04 10.40 -0.99
C ARG A 287 9.62 11.12 0.29
N MET A 288 10.14 12.33 0.53
CA MET A 288 9.72 13.14 1.69
C MET A 288 8.26 13.59 1.59
N ASP A 289 7.78 13.90 0.38
CA ASP A 289 6.37 14.23 0.12
C ASP A 289 5.46 13.03 0.38
N GLU A 290 5.81 11.87 -0.19
CA GLU A 290 5.10 10.62 0.04
C GLU A 290 5.04 10.29 1.53
N GLN A 291 6.16 10.45 2.25
CA GLN A 291 6.23 10.25 3.69
C GLN A 291 5.33 11.22 4.47
N ALA A 292 5.32 12.50 4.11
CA ALA A 292 4.47 13.50 4.75
C ALA A 292 2.97 13.23 4.52
N VAL A 293 2.60 12.84 3.30
CA VAL A 293 1.22 12.46 2.95
C VAL A 293 0.83 11.18 3.68
N ALA A 294 1.67 10.15 3.67
CA ALA A 294 1.43 8.90 4.40
C ALA A 294 1.24 9.15 5.90
N GLN A 295 2.02 10.06 6.49
CA GLN A 295 1.90 10.45 7.90
C GLN A 295 0.55 11.07 8.26
N ARG A 296 -0.08 11.81 7.34
CA ARG A 296 -1.39 12.45 7.57
C ARG A 296 -2.57 11.56 7.19
N THR A 297 -2.38 10.70 6.20
CA THR A 297 -3.48 9.94 5.60
C THR A 297 -3.56 8.53 6.15
N ILE A 298 -2.46 7.76 6.09
CA ILE A 298 -2.45 6.31 6.34
C ILE A 298 -1.95 5.96 7.76
N VAL A 299 -0.96 6.68 8.29
CA VAL A 299 -0.42 6.41 9.63
C VAL A 299 -1.52 6.60 10.67
N PHE A 300 -1.63 5.62 11.57
CA PHE A 300 -2.54 5.67 12.70
C PHE A 300 -1.81 5.23 13.95
N LEU A 301 -1.74 6.10 14.96
CA LEU A 301 -1.01 5.85 16.21
C LEU A 301 -1.92 5.37 17.35
N GLY A 302 -3.22 5.24 17.08
CA GLY A 302 -4.24 5.05 18.10
C GLY A 302 -4.58 6.35 18.84
N GLU A 303 -5.83 6.47 19.26
CA GLU A 303 -6.33 7.53 20.13
C GLU A 303 -7.23 6.92 21.19
N VAL A 304 -6.70 6.84 22.42
CA VAL A 304 -7.45 6.37 23.59
C VAL A 304 -8.21 7.56 24.18
N LEU A 305 -9.54 7.48 24.16
CA LEU A 305 -10.40 8.53 24.70
C LEU A 305 -10.51 8.34 26.22
N PRO A 306 -10.53 9.43 27.00
CA PRO A 306 -10.64 9.34 28.45
C PRO A 306 -12.00 8.78 28.89
N GLY A 307 -12.01 8.05 30.01
CA GLY A 307 -13.21 7.47 30.61
C GLY A 307 -13.51 6.02 30.23
N THR A 308 -14.57 5.45 30.83
CA THR A 308 -14.90 4.02 30.80
C THR A 308 -15.64 3.57 29.53
N GLY A 309 -15.35 4.20 28.39
CA GLY A 309 -15.95 3.87 27.10
C GLY A 309 -15.40 2.58 26.49
N LYS A 310 -15.92 2.20 25.32
CA LYS A 310 -15.37 1.09 24.52
C LYS A 310 -14.09 1.52 23.81
N CYS A 311 -13.06 0.67 23.83
CA CYS A 311 -11.80 0.91 23.14
C CYS A 311 -11.42 -0.27 22.24
N VAL A 312 -11.25 -0.02 20.94
CA VAL A 312 -10.81 -1.02 19.97
C VAL A 312 -9.33 -1.30 20.13
N CYS A 313 -8.99 -2.46 20.69
CA CYS A 313 -7.63 -2.83 21.08
C CYS A 313 -6.92 -3.72 20.07
N SER A 314 -7.66 -4.52 19.29
CA SER A 314 -7.10 -5.34 18.22
C SER A 314 -8.06 -5.37 17.03
N TRP A 315 -7.50 -5.24 15.83
CA TRP A 315 -8.29 -5.16 14.59
C TRP A 315 -7.75 -6.05 13.45
N PRO A 316 -8.63 -6.76 12.74
CA PRO A 316 -8.26 -7.62 11.62
C PRO A 316 -7.96 -6.81 10.35
N GLY A 317 -6.68 -6.79 9.95
CA GLY A 317 -6.20 -6.02 8.80
C GLY A 317 -6.78 -6.40 7.42
N LYS A 318 -7.51 -7.52 7.30
CA LYS A 318 -8.17 -7.93 6.04
C LYS A 318 -9.42 -7.09 5.70
N TYR A 319 -9.96 -6.35 6.66
CA TYR A 319 -11.17 -5.53 6.46
C TYR A 319 -10.80 -4.05 6.24
N GLN A 320 -10.29 -3.74 5.05
CA GLN A 320 -9.69 -2.44 4.74
C GLN A 320 -10.69 -1.27 4.84
N SER A 321 -11.89 -1.42 4.26
CA SER A 321 -12.90 -0.35 4.32
C SER A 321 -13.43 -0.09 5.73
N ALA A 322 -13.64 -1.15 6.53
CA ALA A 322 -14.05 -1.00 7.92
C ALA A 322 -12.92 -0.43 8.81
N TRP A 323 -11.66 -0.73 8.48
CA TRP A 323 -10.51 -0.06 9.11
C TRP A 323 -10.51 1.46 8.82
N ASP A 324 -10.79 1.88 7.60
CA ASP A 324 -10.84 3.30 7.25
C ASP A 324 -11.96 4.04 8.01
N ALA A 325 -13.10 3.37 8.24
CA ALA A 325 -14.18 3.88 9.09
C ALA A 325 -13.75 4.01 10.55
N LEU A 326 -13.11 2.98 11.11
CA LEU A 326 -12.54 3.00 12.47
C LEU A 326 -11.56 4.17 12.65
N VAL A 327 -10.61 4.34 11.73
CA VAL A 327 -9.62 5.43 11.80
C VAL A 327 -10.29 6.79 11.68
N THR A 328 -11.30 6.92 10.81
CA THR A 328 -12.03 8.19 10.65
C THR A 328 -12.81 8.54 11.91
N GLY A 329 -13.58 7.60 12.46
CA GLY A 329 -14.32 7.80 13.70
C GLY A 329 -13.42 8.02 14.92
N SER A 330 -12.22 7.44 14.92
CA SER A 330 -11.27 7.69 16.00
C SER A 330 -10.67 9.10 15.92
N ARG A 331 -10.28 9.56 14.73
CA ARG A 331 -9.75 10.92 14.51
C ARG A 331 -10.78 12.02 14.75
N SER A 332 -12.08 11.73 14.64
CA SER A 332 -13.16 12.66 15.01
C SER A 332 -13.47 12.69 16.51
N GLY A 333 -12.89 11.76 17.29
CA GLY A 333 -13.16 11.62 18.72
C GLY A 333 -14.43 10.82 19.04
N ASP A 334 -15.03 10.16 18.06
CA ASP A 334 -16.25 9.35 18.24
C ASP A 334 -15.93 7.93 18.72
N ILE A 335 -14.75 7.41 18.39
CA ILE A 335 -14.34 6.03 18.66
C ILE A 335 -12.97 6.00 19.34
N SER A 336 -12.87 5.32 20.50
CA SER A 336 -11.57 5.05 21.09
C SER A 336 -10.92 3.84 20.44
N ALA A 337 -9.64 3.98 20.04
CA ALA A 337 -8.90 2.91 19.39
C ALA A 337 -7.43 2.91 19.82
N ALA A 338 -6.94 1.79 20.33
CA ALA A 338 -5.55 1.60 20.73
C ALA A 338 -4.67 1.02 19.61
N VAL A 339 -5.28 0.52 18.52
CA VAL A 339 -4.60 -0.08 17.37
C VAL A 339 -3.65 0.88 16.67
N VAL A 340 -2.53 0.35 16.17
CA VAL A 340 -1.46 1.14 15.55
C VAL A 340 -1.16 0.60 14.15
N PHE A 341 -1.04 1.49 13.17
CA PHE A 341 -0.64 1.17 11.81
C PHE A 341 0.46 2.11 11.33
N LEU A 342 1.63 1.53 11.04
CA LEU A 342 2.81 2.21 10.51
C LEU A 342 3.12 1.65 9.11
N PRO A 343 2.57 2.24 8.04
CA PRO A 343 2.83 1.80 6.67
C PRO A 343 4.29 2.02 6.27
N GLU A 344 4.70 1.34 5.19
CA GLU A 344 5.97 1.60 4.52
C GLU A 344 6.12 3.08 4.14
N GLY A 345 7.35 3.58 4.23
CA GLY A 345 7.66 5.00 4.00
C GLY A 345 7.31 5.93 5.17
N SER A 346 6.57 5.47 6.19
CA SER A 346 6.33 6.28 7.40
C SER A 346 7.62 6.47 8.21
N LYS A 347 7.68 7.55 9.02
CA LYS A 347 8.86 7.91 9.84
C LYS A 347 9.34 6.78 10.76
N ASP A 348 8.40 5.99 11.28
CA ASP A 348 8.65 4.95 12.26
C ASP A 348 8.73 3.54 11.63
N PHE A 349 8.59 3.42 10.30
CA PHE A 349 8.76 2.15 9.60
C PHE A 349 10.20 1.63 9.70
N GLY A 350 10.37 0.32 9.82
CA GLY A 350 11.69 -0.34 9.95
C GLY A 350 12.39 -0.11 11.29
N SER A 351 11.72 0.57 12.22
CA SER A 351 12.28 0.87 13.52
C SER A 351 12.06 -0.25 14.53
N HIS A 352 13.09 -0.55 15.31
CA HIS A 352 13.07 -1.59 16.34
C HIS A 352 13.30 -0.99 17.72
N ASP A 353 12.43 -1.36 18.66
CA ASP A 353 12.55 -0.93 20.04
C ASP A 353 13.01 -2.09 20.91
N THR A 354 13.87 -1.79 21.88
CA THR A 354 14.38 -2.75 22.87
C THR A 354 13.27 -3.18 23.81
N ILE A 355 13.26 -4.45 24.18
CA ILE A 355 12.31 -4.98 25.15
C ILE A 355 12.72 -4.50 26.56
N PRO A 356 11.82 -3.90 27.36
CA PRO A 356 12.13 -3.54 28.74
C PRO A 356 12.48 -4.77 29.58
N GLU A 357 13.55 -4.69 30.40
CA GLU A 357 14.03 -5.81 31.22
C GLU A 357 12.94 -6.39 32.15
N LYS A 358 12.03 -5.53 32.64
CA LYS A 358 10.91 -5.92 33.49
C LYS A 358 9.99 -6.97 32.86
N GLU A 359 9.94 -7.06 31.53
CA GLU A 359 9.06 -7.98 30.82
C GLU A 359 9.61 -9.42 30.80
N LYS A 360 10.90 -9.60 31.09
CA LYS A 360 11.59 -10.90 31.17
C LYS A 360 11.36 -11.76 29.92
N LEU A 361 11.53 -11.16 28.75
CA LEU A 361 11.39 -11.84 27.46
C LEU A 361 12.73 -11.90 26.73
N GLU A 362 12.89 -12.95 25.93
CA GLU A 362 14.07 -13.13 25.10
C GLU A 362 14.04 -12.23 23.85
N GLY A 363 15.21 -11.78 23.41
CA GLY A 363 15.39 -11.04 22.16
C GLY A 363 15.82 -9.58 22.35
N ARG A 364 16.52 -9.05 21.34
CA ARG A 364 17.02 -7.67 21.35
C ARG A 364 15.93 -6.63 21.09
N CYS A 365 14.82 -7.03 20.50
CA CYS A 365 13.67 -6.19 20.19
C CYS A 365 12.39 -7.03 20.13
N TRP A 366 11.24 -6.37 20.15
CA TRP A 366 9.93 -7.02 20.13
C TRP A 366 9.67 -7.95 18.94
N CYS A 367 10.41 -7.84 17.83
CA CYS A 367 10.24 -8.75 16.70
C CYS A 367 10.41 -10.23 17.09
N ILE A 368 11.31 -10.55 18.03
CA ILE A 368 11.59 -11.93 18.43
C ILE A 368 10.37 -12.58 19.11
N PRO A 369 9.79 -12.03 20.19
CA PRO A 369 8.60 -12.63 20.78
C PRO A 369 7.39 -12.59 19.85
N LEU A 370 7.24 -11.57 19.01
CA LEU A 370 6.07 -11.41 18.13
C LEU A 370 6.10 -12.32 16.89
N TYR A 371 7.27 -12.44 16.27
CA TYR A 371 7.43 -13.03 14.94
C TYR A 371 8.48 -14.13 14.89
N GLY A 372 9.20 -14.39 15.98
CA GLY A 372 10.30 -15.35 16.06
C GLY A 372 11.62 -14.82 15.49
N GLU A 373 11.56 -13.81 14.61
CA GLU A 373 12.74 -13.22 13.97
C GLU A 373 12.59 -11.72 13.74
N ARG A 374 13.71 -11.05 13.42
CA ARG A 374 13.72 -9.60 13.15
C ARG A 374 13.10 -9.32 11.78
N LYS A 375 12.01 -8.54 11.76
CA LYS A 375 11.30 -8.19 10.51
C LYS A 375 11.69 -6.81 9.95
N PRO A 376 11.74 -6.63 8.62
CA PRO A 376 12.21 -5.39 7.99
C PRO A 376 11.30 -4.18 8.24
N TRP A 377 10.01 -4.40 8.50
CA TRP A 377 9.06 -3.33 8.85
C TRP A 377 9.20 -2.82 10.29
N GLY A 378 10.05 -3.45 11.11
CA GLY A 378 10.27 -3.03 12.49
C GLY A 378 9.20 -3.49 13.48
N CYS A 379 9.38 -3.14 14.75
CA CYS A 379 8.46 -3.44 15.85
C CYS A 379 8.07 -2.23 16.70
N ARG A 380 8.43 -1.00 16.27
CA ARG A 380 8.07 0.22 17.01
C ARG A 380 6.56 0.41 17.18
N TRP A 381 5.76 -0.10 16.25
CA TRP A 381 4.30 -0.10 16.37
C TRP A 381 3.82 -0.79 17.67
N TRP A 382 4.53 -1.84 18.10
CA TRP A 382 4.20 -2.62 19.29
C TRP A 382 4.38 -1.81 20.58
N THR A 383 5.48 -1.07 20.70
CA THR A 383 5.71 -0.19 21.86
C THR A 383 4.62 0.87 21.98
N LYS A 384 4.22 1.47 20.86
CA LYS A 384 3.13 2.46 20.84
C LYS A 384 1.79 1.81 21.18
N TRP A 385 1.53 0.63 20.64
CA TRP A 385 0.33 -0.14 20.94
C TRP A 385 0.25 -0.50 22.43
N ILE A 386 1.31 -1.03 23.04
CA ILE A 386 1.38 -1.28 24.48
C ILE A 386 1.03 -0.01 25.25
N ALA A 387 1.64 1.13 24.93
CA ALA A 387 1.36 2.38 25.63
C ALA A 387 -0.13 2.77 25.55
N ASN A 388 -0.79 2.54 24.42
CA ASN A 388 -2.22 2.76 24.28
C ASN A 388 -3.04 1.76 25.12
N ILE A 389 -2.64 0.49 25.16
CA ILE A 389 -3.31 -0.54 25.98
C ILE A 389 -3.20 -0.21 27.47
N GLU A 390 -2.01 0.15 27.95
CA GLU A 390 -1.82 0.55 29.35
C GLU A 390 -2.71 1.75 29.69
N ARG A 391 -2.76 2.76 28.80
CA ARG A 391 -3.66 3.90 28.97
C ARG A 391 -5.14 3.49 28.98
N ALA A 392 -5.57 2.62 28.08
CA ALA A 392 -6.96 2.15 28.04
C ALA A 392 -7.32 1.38 29.33
N HIS A 393 -6.38 0.62 29.88
CA HIS A 393 -6.54 -0.07 31.15
C HIS A 393 -6.63 0.92 32.33
N GLU A 394 -5.74 1.91 32.40
CA GLU A 394 -5.72 2.95 33.43
C GLU A 394 -7.01 3.78 33.44
N GLU A 395 -7.58 4.07 32.26
CA GLU A 395 -8.85 4.79 32.09
C GLU A 395 -10.09 3.91 32.36
N GLY A 396 -9.90 2.61 32.60
CA GLY A 396 -10.99 1.67 32.84
C GLY A 396 -11.88 1.41 31.61
N ALA A 397 -11.31 1.53 30.41
CA ALA A 397 -12.04 1.30 29.16
C ALA A 397 -12.45 -0.16 28.98
N GLU A 398 -13.61 -0.40 28.35
CA GLU A 398 -14.02 -1.72 27.89
C GLU A 398 -13.20 -2.07 26.64
N MET A 399 -12.12 -2.83 26.82
CA MET A 399 -11.24 -3.26 25.73
C MET A 399 -11.94 -4.26 24.80
N GLN A 400 -11.87 -4.03 23.49
CA GLN A 400 -12.51 -4.87 22.48
C GLN A 400 -11.50 -5.46 21.50
N VAL A 401 -11.63 -6.76 21.23
CA VAL A 401 -10.81 -7.51 20.26
C VAL A 401 -11.71 -8.01 19.16
N TYR A 402 -11.42 -7.60 17.91
CA TYR A 402 -12.19 -7.99 16.75
C TYR A 402 -11.63 -9.24 16.07
N PHE A 403 -12.49 -10.24 15.90
CA PHE A 403 -12.22 -11.51 15.21
C PHE A 403 -12.81 -11.50 13.81
N PHE A 404 -12.33 -12.39 12.95
CA PHE A 404 -12.94 -12.62 11.64
C PHE A 404 -14.40 -13.09 11.81
N LYS A 405 -15.24 -12.78 10.82
CA LYS A 405 -16.66 -13.16 10.80
C LYS A 405 -16.81 -14.69 10.98
N GLY A 406 -17.62 -15.11 11.95
CA GLY A 406 -17.85 -16.53 12.26
C GLY A 406 -16.68 -17.25 12.96
N MET A 407 -15.66 -16.52 13.40
CA MET A 407 -14.43 -17.08 13.98
C MET A 407 -14.16 -16.55 15.39
N LYS A 408 -15.20 -16.07 16.10
CA LYS A 408 -15.08 -15.61 17.49
C LYS A 408 -14.40 -16.66 18.37
N GLY A 409 -13.42 -16.24 19.16
CA GLY A 409 -12.67 -17.09 20.08
C GLY A 409 -11.66 -18.04 19.43
N ARG A 410 -11.58 -18.10 18.08
CA ARG A 410 -10.67 -18.98 17.35
C ARG A 410 -9.37 -18.28 16.95
N GLY A 411 -8.33 -19.07 16.70
CA GLY A 411 -7.08 -18.56 16.17
C GLY A 411 -6.20 -17.85 17.19
N LYS A 412 -6.39 -18.06 18.49
CA LYS A 412 -5.44 -17.61 19.51
C LYS A 412 -4.16 -18.47 19.48
N VAL A 413 -3.05 -17.90 19.91
CA VAL A 413 -1.82 -18.67 20.19
C VAL A 413 -1.92 -19.25 21.60
N VAL A 414 -1.09 -20.25 21.91
CA VAL A 414 -1.13 -20.90 23.24
C VAL A 414 -0.72 -19.93 24.34
N ASP A 415 0.37 -19.19 24.12
CA ASP A 415 0.89 -18.18 25.04
C ASP A 415 1.67 -17.12 24.26
N PHE A 416 1.89 -15.95 24.87
CA PHE A 416 2.70 -14.90 24.25
C PHE A 416 4.14 -15.37 23.93
N SER A 417 4.70 -16.27 24.73
CA SER A 417 6.03 -16.85 24.51
C SER A 417 6.10 -17.82 23.31
N THR A 418 4.98 -18.39 22.87
CA THR A 418 4.90 -19.26 21.69
C THR A 418 4.57 -18.49 20.41
N ALA A 419 4.04 -17.26 20.52
CA ALA A 419 3.59 -16.44 19.41
C ALA A 419 4.59 -16.37 18.24
N GLY A 420 5.86 -16.08 18.55
CA GLY A 420 6.93 -16.00 17.55
C GLY A 420 7.23 -17.34 16.86
N LYS A 421 7.27 -18.46 17.60
CA LYS A 421 7.50 -19.80 17.02
C LYS A 421 6.34 -20.23 16.13
N GLU A 422 5.11 -20.01 16.60
CA GLU A 422 3.91 -20.30 15.81
C GLU A 422 3.80 -19.40 14.58
N HIS A 423 4.28 -18.15 14.65
CA HIS A 423 4.37 -17.27 13.50
C HIS A 423 5.30 -17.83 12.43
N LEU A 424 6.52 -18.22 12.80
CA LEU A 424 7.46 -18.87 11.88
C LEU A 424 6.88 -20.15 11.27
N ARG A 425 6.17 -20.96 12.05
CA ARG A 425 5.49 -22.16 11.53
C ARG A 425 4.44 -21.80 10.48
N ARG A 426 3.61 -20.80 10.73
CA ARG A 426 2.61 -20.31 9.75
C ARG A 426 3.26 -19.75 8.50
N GLU A 427 4.33 -18.97 8.63
CA GLU A 427 5.07 -18.44 7.47
C GLU A 427 5.72 -19.57 6.65
N ALA A 428 6.31 -20.57 7.32
CA ALA A 428 6.88 -21.73 6.64
C ALA A 428 5.83 -22.52 5.85
N ILE A 429 4.64 -22.73 6.43
CA ILE A 429 3.52 -23.37 5.72
C ILE A 429 3.06 -22.49 4.56
N GLN A 430 2.83 -21.19 4.77
CA GLN A 430 2.42 -20.27 3.70
C GLN A 430 3.45 -20.17 2.57
N ALA A 431 4.75 -20.29 2.86
CA ALA A 431 5.80 -20.30 1.84
C ALA A 431 5.66 -21.48 0.85
N LYS A 432 5.07 -22.60 1.28
CA LYS A 432 4.76 -23.75 0.41
C LYS A 432 3.70 -23.45 -0.65
N LYS A 433 3.01 -22.30 -0.59
CA LYS A 433 2.12 -21.87 -1.68
C LYS A 433 2.83 -21.82 -3.03
N ARG A 434 4.13 -21.48 -3.04
CA ARG A 434 4.93 -21.50 -4.28
C ARG A 434 4.97 -22.90 -4.89
N ASP A 435 5.20 -23.91 -4.07
CA ASP A 435 5.27 -25.31 -4.51
C ASP A 435 3.88 -25.82 -4.89
N PHE A 436 2.83 -25.41 -4.16
CA PHE A 436 1.44 -25.70 -4.50
C PHE A 436 1.07 -25.19 -5.90
N PHE A 437 1.45 -23.96 -6.26
CA PHE A 437 1.18 -23.43 -7.59
C PHE A 437 1.92 -24.17 -8.72
N GLN A 438 2.99 -24.91 -8.39
CA GLN A 438 3.71 -25.78 -9.33
C GLN A 438 3.23 -27.23 -9.28
N SER A 439 2.27 -27.55 -8.41
CA SER A 439 1.80 -28.92 -8.22
C SER A 439 0.80 -29.35 -9.29
N GLN A 440 0.72 -30.66 -9.52
CA GLN A 440 -0.30 -31.24 -10.40
C GLN A 440 -1.73 -30.92 -9.92
N ALA A 441 -1.93 -30.82 -8.60
CA ALA A 441 -3.24 -30.50 -8.03
C ALA A 441 -3.74 -29.12 -8.49
N PHE A 442 -2.86 -28.12 -8.51
CA PHE A 442 -3.20 -26.79 -9.00
C PHE A 442 -3.34 -26.76 -10.53
N SER A 443 -2.46 -27.45 -11.26
CA SER A 443 -2.58 -27.58 -12.72
C SER A 443 -3.93 -28.17 -13.13
N ASN A 444 -4.38 -29.23 -12.44
CA ASN A 444 -5.69 -29.83 -12.69
C ASN A 444 -6.82 -28.83 -12.46
N ALA A 445 -6.77 -28.03 -11.39
CA ALA A 445 -7.78 -27.00 -11.13
C ALA A 445 -7.77 -25.90 -12.21
N CYS A 446 -6.61 -25.55 -12.77
CA CYS A 446 -6.50 -24.66 -13.91
C CYS A 446 -7.17 -25.25 -15.16
N ASP A 447 -6.88 -26.51 -15.49
CA ASP A 447 -7.49 -27.21 -16.62
C ASP A 447 -9.02 -27.31 -16.46
N GLU A 448 -9.47 -27.53 -15.22
CA GLU A 448 -10.88 -27.56 -14.85
C GLU A 448 -11.55 -26.18 -14.84
N GLY A 449 -10.80 -25.07 -14.88
CA GLY A 449 -11.35 -23.73 -15.09
C GLY A 449 -11.48 -22.83 -13.85
N ILE A 450 -10.67 -23.03 -12.81
CA ILE A 450 -10.61 -22.14 -11.63
C ILE A 450 -10.44 -20.66 -12.01
N GLU A 451 -9.78 -20.37 -13.14
CA GLU A 451 -9.53 -19.01 -13.62
C GLU A 451 -10.80 -18.23 -14.00
N GLY A 452 -11.92 -18.93 -14.25
CA GLY A 452 -13.21 -18.32 -14.52
C GLY A 452 -13.92 -17.74 -13.30
N LEU A 453 -13.38 -17.95 -12.09
CA LEU A 453 -13.92 -17.37 -10.86
C LEU A 453 -13.61 -15.88 -10.74
N SER A 454 -14.52 -15.13 -10.12
CA SER A 454 -14.30 -13.70 -9.90
C SER A 454 -13.05 -13.45 -9.05
N LYS A 455 -12.22 -12.53 -9.52
CA LYS A 455 -11.01 -12.05 -8.84
C LYS A 455 -11.23 -10.76 -8.07
N ASP A 456 -12.44 -10.20 -8.17
CA ASP A 456 -12.77 -8.94 -7.50
C ASP A 456 -12.84 -9.11 -5.98
N PRO A 457 -12.18 -8.23 -5.21
CA PRO A 457 -12.20 -8.30 -3.76
C PRO A 457 -13.52 -7.77 -3.19
N ARG A 458 -14.00 -8.44 -2.15
CA ARG A 458 -15.12 -8.00 -1.29
C ARG A 458 -14.59 -7.34 -0.02
N GLY A 459 -15.47 -6.96 0.91
CA GLY A 459 -15.10 -6.15 2.09
C GLY A 459 -14.10 -6.82 3.02
N ASP A 460 -13.89 -8.13 2.90
CA ASP A 460 -12.91 -8.90 3.64
C ASP A 460 -11.60 -9.18 2.85
N SER A 461 -11.43 -8.48 1.72
CA SER A 461 -10.32 -8.57 0.77
C SER A 461 -10.16 -9.93 0.07
N SER A 462 -11.07 -10.88 0.28
CA SER A 462 -11.11 -12.13 -0.50
C SER A 462 -11.92 -11.93 -1.79
N SER A 463 -11.66 -12.79 -2.77
CA SER A 463 -12.46 -13.02 -3.97
C SER A 463 -12.83 -14.50 -4.08
N GLN A 464 -13.79 -14.85 -4.96
CA GLN A 464 -14.15 -16.25 -5.22
C GLN A 464 -12.93 -17.09 -5.58
N TYR A 465 -12.10 -16.56 -6.49
CA TYR A 465 -10.83 -17.17 -6.88
C TYR A 465 -9.91 -17.40 -5.67
N SER A 466 -9.66 -16.37 -4.86
CA SER A 466 -8.71 -16.47 -3.74
C SER A 466 -9.17 -17.47 -2.65
N ARG A 467 -10.49 -17.58 -2.42
CA ARG A 467 -11.04 -18.54 -1.45
C ARG A 467 -10.89 -19.96 -1.95
N GLU A 468 -11.16 -20.19 -3.23
CA GLU A 468 -10.99 -21.53 -3.80
C GLU A 468 -9.52 -21.95 -3.85
N VAL A 469 -8.62 -21.04 -4.23
CA VAL A 469 -7.17 -21.27 -4.13
C VAL A 469 -6.76 -21.63 -2.70
N GLN A 470 -7.30 -20.92 -1.70
CA GLN A 470 -7.01 -21.22 -0.29
C GLN A 470 -7.54 -22.60 0.13
N ARG A 471 -8.74 -23.01 -0.33
CA ARG A 471 -9.29 -24.36 -0.07
C ARG A 471 -8.42 -25.45 -0.67
N LEU A 472 -8.04 -25.30 -1.94
CA LEU A 472 -7.18 -26.25 -2.64
C LEU A 472 -5.79 -26.34 -1.98
N PHE A 473 -5.23 -25.19 -1.58
CA PHE A 473 -3.97 -25.16 -0.86
C PHE A 473 -4.05 -25.93 0.47
N LEU A 474 -5.09 -25.69 1.28
CA LEU A 474 -5.29 -26.44 2.53
C LEU A 474 -5.48 -27.94 2.29
N ALA A 475 -6.23 -28.32 1.26
CA ALA A 475 -6.43 -29.72 0.88
C ALA A 475 -5.14 -30.40 0.39
N TRP A 476 -4.23 -29.65 -0.23
CA TRP A 476 -2.93 -30.14 -0.70
C TRP A 476 -1.91 -30.33 0.43
N LEU A 477 -2.04 -29.57 1.53
CA LEU A 477 -1.12 -29.69 2.67
C LEU A 477 -1.25 -31.05 3.38
N PRO A 478 -0.16 -31.54 4.00
CA PRO A 478 -0.21 -32.65 4.95
C PRO A 478 -1.21 -32.36 6.08
N GLU A 479 -1.86 -33.42 6.58
CA GLU A 479 -2.92 -33.33 7.60
C GLU A 479 -2.49 -32.50 8.83
N GLU A 480 -1.31 -32.75 9.39
CA GLU A 480 -0.79 -32.00 10.55
C GLU A 480 -0.67 -30.49 10.29
N GLU A 481 -0.26 -30.10 9.08
CA GLU A 481 -0.11 -28.69 8.71
C GLU A 481 -1.45 -28.02 8.43
N ARG A 482 -2.37 -28.77 7.82
CA ARG A 482 -3.75 -28.35 7.59
C ARG A 482 -4.45 -28.08 8.91
N ASP A 483 -4.42 -29.04 9.84
CA ASP A 483 -5.03 -28.91 11.16
C ASP A 483 -4.47 -27.72 11.92
N PHE A 484 -3.15 -27.54 11.88
CA PHE A 484 -2.50 -26.38 12.49
C PHE A 484 -2.98 -25.04 11.89
N MET A 485 -3.15 -24.98 10.57
CA MET A 485 -3.65 -23.77 9.88
C MET A 485 -5.12 -23.49 10.19
N GLU A 486 -5.97 -24.51 10.26
CA GLU A 486 -7.40 -24.40 10.58
C GLU A 486 -7.64 -23.96 12.04
N VAL A 487 -6.87 -24.51 12.99
CA VAL A 487 -6.90 -24.07 14.39
C VAL A 487 -6.36 -22.65 14.53
N SER A 488 -5.39 -22.28 13.68
CA SER A 488 -4.84 -20.93 13.60
C SER A 488 -5.76 -19.92 12.91
N GLU A 489 -6.93 -20.29 12.40
CA GLU A 489 -7.81 -19.31 11.74
C GLU A 489 -8.64 -18.49 12.74
N GLY A 490 -8.85 -17.20 12.46
CA GLY A 490 -9.75 -16.31 13.23
C GLY A 490 -9.16 -14.98 13.68
N LEU A 491 -7.83 -14.91 13.79
CA LEU A 491 -7.07 -13.70 14.08
C LEU A 491 -5.93 -13.53 13.07
N GLY A 492 -5.65 -12.28 12.69
CA GLY A 492 -4.47 -11.92 11.91
C GLY A 492 -3.17 -12.19 12.67
N ASN A 493 -2.05 -12.31 11.94
CA ASN A 493 -0.76 -12.70 12.51
C ASN A 493 -0.30 -11.79 13.67
N SER A 494 -0.39 -10.46 13.51
CA SER A 494 -0.06 -9.52 14.60
C SER A 494 -1.09 -9.58 15.74
N GLN A 495 -2.38 -9.73 15.41
CA GLN A 495 -3.45 -9.79 16.39
C GLN A 495 -3.31 -10.96 17.37
N LYS A 496 -2.79 -12.09 16.89
CA LYS A 496 -2.51 -13.25 17.76
C LYS A 496 -1.61 -12.88 18.92
N ALA A 497 -0.55 -12.11 18.66
CA ALA A 497 0.35 -11.64 19.69
C ALA A 497 -0.27 -10.56 20.57
N GLU A 498 -1.08 -9.65 19.99
CA GLU A 498 -1.85 -8.65 20.74
C GLU A 498 -2.76 -9.31 21.78
N VAL A 499 -3.56 -10.30 21.37
CA VAL A 499 -4.48 -11.02 22.25
C VAL A 499 -3.72 -11.78 23.33
N ALA A 500 -2.68 -12.52 22.97
CA ALA A 500 -1.86 -13.24 23.95
C ALA A 500 -1.14 -12.30 24.93
N TRP A 501 -0.83 -11.06 24.52
CA TRP A 501 -0.29 -10.05 25.42
C TRP A 501 -1.32 -9.58 26.44
N LEU A 502 -2.56 -9.30 26.01
CA LEU A 502 -3.66 -8.94 26.90
C LEU A 502 -3.91 -10.05 27.94
N GLU A 503 -3.94 -11.30 27.47
CA GLU A 503 -4.09 -12.47 28.35
C GLU A 503 -2.91 -12.60 29.33
N ARG A 504 -1.66 -12.42 28.87
CA ARG A 504 -0.45 -12.43 29.73
C ARG A 504 -0.49 -11.36 30.81
N LYS A 505 -1.00 -10.16 30.51
CA LYS A 505 -1.14 -9.06 31.47
C LYS A 505 -2.34 -9.21 32.40
N GLY A 506 -3.25 -10.14 32.11
CA GLY A 506 -4.50 -10.31 32.86
C GLY A 506 -5.53 -9.22 32.56
N TYR A 507 -5.43 -8.57 31.40
CA TYR A 507 -6.33 -7.50 30.99
C TYR A 507 -7.61 -8.09 30.40
N ALA A 508 -8.75 -7.73 30.98
CA ALA A 508 -10.05 -8.17 30.49
C ALA A 508 -10.39 -7.50 29.16
N TYR A 509 -10.94 -8.26 28.22
CA TYR A 509 -11.42 -7.74 26.94
C TYR A 509 -12.67 -8.50 26.46
N THR A 510 -13.47 -7.83 25.66
CA THR A 510 -14.65 -8.39 25.00
C THR A 510 -14.27 -8.86 23.59
N GLU A 511 -14.62 -10.10 23.26
CA GLU A 511 -14.47 -10.65 21.92
C GLU A 511 -15.66 -10.24 21.04
N VAL A 512 -15.37 -9.57 19.92
CA VAL A 512 -16.35 -9.04 18.97
C VAL A 512 -16.09 -9.62 17.58
N GLU A 513 -17.13 -9.96 16.84
CA GLU A 513 -16.97 -10.33 15.42
C GLU A 513 -17.05 -9.08 14.55
N VAL A 514 -16.23 -9.03 13.50
CA VAL A 514 -16.37 -7.96 12.51
C VAL A 514 -17.68 -8.10 11.75
N ASP A 515 -18.47 -7.04 11.83
CA ASP A 515 -19.64 -6.80 10.99
C ASP A 515 -19.39 -5.55 10.15
N ILE A 516 -18.94 -5.76 8.90
CA ILE A 516 -18.60 -4.67 7.96
C ILE A 516 -19.78 -3.72 7.79
N PHE A 517 -21.01 -4.23 7.75
CA PHE A 517 -22.19 -3.40 7.53
C PHE A 517 -22.41 -2.40 8.65
N ARG A 518 -22.12 -2.77 9.90
CA ARG A 518 -22.22 -1.84 11.05
C ARG A 518 -21.15 -0.74 11.02
N TRP A 519 -19.99 -1.02 10.46
CA TRP A 519 -18.89 -0.06 10.38
C TRP A 519 -19.01 0.92 9.21
N LEU A 520 -19.82 0.59 8.20
CA LEU A 520 -20.01 1.39 7.00
C LEU A 520 -21.35 2.16 6.98
N GLN A 521 -22.12 2.11 8.07
CA GLN A 521 -23.29 2.96 8.32
C GLN A 521 -22.85 4.25 9.00
#